data_AF-A0A2E7EKM9-F1
#
_entry.id   AF-A0A2E7EKM9-F1
#
_cell.length_a   1.000
_cell.length_b   1.000
_cell.length_c   1.000
_cell.angle_alpha   90.00
_cell.angle_beta   90.00
_cell.angle_gamma   90.00
#
_symmetry.space_group_name_H-M   'P 1'
#
loop_
_entity.id
_entity.type
_entity.pdbx_description
1 polymer ?
#
loop_
_entity_poly.entity_id
_entity_poly.type
_entity_poly.pdbx_seq_one_letter_code
_entity_poly.pdbx_strand_id
1 'polypeptide(L)'
;MNKRIPISLACVLLWCVPTVNADIFWNGNVNEDVFNEANWDLSASSVTTIEPNVSIEDNIQVGPGPFTFWPMVPDLSGQKRFQIGDGNVLNLISGDEMIDDFCLCYGMFVTEFNESVGGAPGSTNGPTVNVSEGFLFAPWFVVSDTTVNVASRGTAILGASGNPLSRSVVDLSPDAELAFMDESTDDFRTEHLSKITVSGVPAVEGSNLLVEEIFPGAMFVIGIPEPSSITLTLFGTLALLAFRRK
;
A
#
# COMPACT_ATOMS: atom_id res chain seq x y z
N MET A 1 24.30 -62.83 25.10
CA MET A 1 24.92 -61.60 24.53
C MET A 1 24.59 -61.53 23.05
N ASN A 2 24.49 -60.29 22.52
CA ASN A 2 24.11 -59.88 21.16
C ASN A 2 22.61 -59.66 20.92
N LYS A 3 22.07 -58.60 21.53
CA LYS A 3 20.88 -57.91 21.01
C LYS A 3 21.31 -57.12 19.76
N ARG A 4 20.81 -57.49 18.58
CA ARG A 4 20.90 -56.67 17.37
C ARG A 4 19.66 -55.78 17.32
N ILE A 5 19.88 -54.47 17.33
CA ILE A 5 18.85 -53.46 17.11
C ILE A 5 18.73 -53.28 15.58
N PRO A 6 17.56 -53.47 14.97
CA PRO A 6 17.40 -53.18 13.55
C PRO A 6 17.34 -51.66 13.34
N ILE A 7 18.33 -51.14 12.62
CA ILE A 7 18.32 -49.80 12.03
C ILE A 7 17.39 -49.86 10.82
N SER A 8 16.17 -49.33 10.93
CA SER A 8 15.30 -49.01 9.78
C SER A 8 14.11 -48.18 10.24
N LEU A 9 14.34 -46.90 10.54
CA LEU A 9 13.27 -45.91 10.50
C LEU A 9 13.87 -44.61 9.96
N ALA A 10 14.01 -44.55 8.63
CA ALA A 10 14.26 -43.29 7.93
C ALA A 10 12.94 -42.51 7.93
N CYS A 11 12.70 -41.73 8.99
CA CYS A 11 11.68 -40.69 8.97
C CYS A 11 12.17 -39.56 8.07
N VAL A 12 11.73 -39.54 6.81
CA VAL A 12 11.80 -38.34 5.97
C VAL A 12 10.75 -37.37 6.51
N LEU A 13 11.14 -36.56 7.49
CA LEU A 13 10.43 -35.32 7.80
C LEU A 13 10.76 -34.34 6.67
N LEU A 14 9.92 -34.30 5.64
CA LEU A 14 9.82 -33.14 4.75
C LEU A 14 9.38 -31.96 5.63
N TRP A 15 10.32 -31.10 5.99
CA TRP A 15 10.00 -29.80 6.57
C TRP A 15 9.36 -28.97 5.47
N CYS A 16 8.03 -28.83 5.50
CA CYS A 16 7.35 -27.72 4.84
C CYS A 16 7.77 -26.45 5.59
N VAL A 17 8.95 -25.92 5.27
CA VAL A 17 9.30 -24.56 5.65
C VAL A 17 8.44 -23.68 4.75
N PRO A 18 7.54 -22.84 5.30
CA PRO A 18 6.88 -21.83 4.48
C PRO A 18 8.00 -20.99 3.85
N THR A 19 8.02 -20.90 2.52
CA THR A 19 8.87 -19.96 1.82
C THR A 19 8.38 -18.57 2.19
N VAL A 20 9.11 -17.90 3.07
CA VAL A 20 8.97 -16.47 3.29
C VAL A 20 9.71 -15.81 2.14
N ASN A 21 9.00 -15.01 1.34
CA ASN A 21 9.63 -14.19 0.30
C ASN A 21 10.61 -13.23 0.97
N ALA A 22 11.78 -13.07 0.37
CA ALA A 22 12.80 -12.19 0.90
C ALA A 22 12.34 -10.73 0.83
N ASP A 23 12.93 -9.88 1.65
CA ASP A 23 12.75 -8.43 1.55
C ASP A 23 13.90 -7.85 0.72
N ILE A 24 13.55 -7.08 -0.31
CA ILE A 24 14.46 -6.15 -0.99
C ILE A 24 14.22 -4.73 -0.47
N PHE A 25 15.30 -3.97 -0.28
CA PHE A 25 15.22 -2.66 0.35
C PHE A 25 15.63 -1.55 -0.59
N TRP A 26 14.85 -0.47 -0.63
CA TRP A 26 15.28 0.76 -1.29
C TRP A 26 16.34 1.46 -0.45
N ASN A 27 17.46 1.79 -1.08
CA ASN A 27 18.57 2.54 -0.50
C ASN A 27 18.70 3.94 -1.10
N GLY A 28 18.19 4.18 -2.31
CA GLY A 28 18.19 5.49 -2.96
C GLY A 28 19.58 6.13 -3.09
N ASN A 29 20.58 5.33 -3.46
CA ASN A 29 21.99 5.73 -3.47
C ASN A 29 22.42 6.53 -4.71
N VAL A 30 21.74 6.36 -5.83
CA VAL A 30 22.20 6.88 -7.14
C VAL A 30 21.26 7.94 -7.71
N ASN A 31 19.97 7.65 -7.80
CA ASN A 31 18.93 8.52 -8.36
C ASN A 31 17.53 8.02 -7.95
N GLU A 32 16.46 8.70 -8.36
CA GLU A 32 15.09 8.28 -8.06
C GLU A 32 14.57 7.08 -8.86
N ASP A 33 15.24 6.67 -9.95
CA ASP A 33 14.77 5.61 -10.86
C ASP A 33 14.69 4.25 -10.17
N VAL A 34 13.47 3.70 -10.07
CA VAL A 34 13.22 2.37 -9.48
C VAL A 34 13.82 1.22 -10.28
N PHE A 35 14.11 1.40 -11.56
CA PHE A 35 14.69 0.38 -12.43
C PHE A 35 16.22 0.39 -12.41
N ASN A 36 16.83 1.23 -11.58
CA ASN A 36 18.27 1.20 -11.33
C ASN A 36 18.58 0.33 -10.11
N GLU A 37 19.10 -0.88 -10.33
CA GLU A 37 19.38 -1.84 -9.25
C GLU A 37 20.40 -1.34 -8.23
N ALA A 38 21.22 -0.34 -8.57
CA ALA A 38 22.14 0.27 -7.62
C ALA A 38 21.43 1.03 -6.48
N ASN A 39 20.13 1.31 -6.64
CA ASN A 39 19.29 1.87 -5.59
C ASN A 39 18.69 0.81 -4.66
N TRP A 40 18.92 -0.49 -4.89
CA TRP A 40 18.30 -1.57 -4.13
C TRP A 40 19.33 -2.44 -3.40
N ASP A 41 19.01 -2.88 -2.19
CA ASP A 41 19.66 -4.04 -1.55
C ASP A 41 18.91 -5.30 -1.98
N LEU A 42 19.55 -6.09 -2.83
CA LEU A 42 19.05 -7.38 -3.32
C LEU A 42 19.77 -8.57 -2.66
N SER A 43 20.63 -8.33 -1.66
CA SER A 43 21.54 -9.34 -1.11
C SER A 43 20.84 -10.54 -0.46
N ALA A 44 19.61 -10.33 0.03
CA ALA A 44 18.76 -11.36 0.61
C ALA A 44 17.85 -12.06 -0.42
N SER A 45 17.80 -11.57 -1.65
CA SER A 45 16.82 -11.94 -2.67
C SER A 45 17.44 -12.76 -3.80
N SER A 46 16.58 -13.51 -4.52
CA SER A 46 16.95 -14.15 -5.78
C SER A 46 16.75 -13.26 -7.00
N VAL A 47 16.10 -12.10 -6.82
CA VAL A 47 15.91 -11.07 -7.85
C VAL A 47 17.26 -10.41 -8.12
N THR A 48 17.66 -10.40 -9.39
CA THR A 48 18.93 -9.80 -9.83
C THR A 48 18.75 -8.60 -10.74
N THR A 49 17.53 -8.36 -11.21
CA THR A 49 17.18 -7.28 -12.15
C THR A 49 15.79 -6.77 -11.83
N ILE A 50 15.59 -5.45 -11.92
CA ILE A 50 14.30 -4.79 -11.72
C ILE A 50 13.97 -4.02 -13.00
N GLU A 51 12.97 -4.50 -13.73
CA GLU A 51 12.67 -4.03 -15.07
C GLU A 51 11.18 -3.70 -15.24
N PRO A 52 10.83 -2.77 -16.14
CA PRO A 52 9.44 -2.42 -16.38
C PRO A 52 8.61 -3.63 -16.85
N ASN A 53 7.45 -3.85 -16.23
CA ASN A 53 6.55 -4.99 -16.49
C ASN A 53 7.15 -6.39 -16.20
N VAL A 54 8.22 -6.48 -15.43
CA VAL A 54 8.76 -7.76 -14.96
C VAL A 54 8.44 -7.89 -13.48
N SER A 55 7.79 -9.00 -13.09
CA SER A 55 7.38 -9.21 -11.71
C SER A 55 8.60 -9.35 -10.80
N ILE A 56 8.62 -8.56 -9.73
CA ILE A 56 9.51 -8.74 -8.59
C ILE A 56 8.91 -9.83 -7.70
N GLU A 57 9.55 -10.99 -7.66
CA GLU A 57 9.07 -12.18 -6.92
C GLU A 57 9.53 -12.17 -5.45
N ASP A 58 9.60 -10.99 -4.84
CA ASP A 58 9.94 -10.80 -3.43
C ASP A 58 9.20 -9.59 -2.84
N ASN A 59 9.21 -9.47 -1.52
CA ASN A 59 8.65 -8.32 -0.82
C ASN A 59 9.59 -7.12 -0.96
N ILE A 60 9.00 -5.92 -0.94
CA ILE A 60 9.71 -4.67 -1.19
C ILE A 60 9.50 -3.75 0.00
N GLN A 61 10.60 -3.21 0.53
CA GLN A 61 10.61 -2.28 1.64
C GLN A 61 11.18 -0.95 1.17
N VAL A 62 10.37 0.11 1.25
CA VAL A 62 10.82 1.49 1.00
C VAL A 62 10.73 2.26 2.30
N GLY A 63 11.88 2.61 2.85
CA GLY A 63 11.98 3.33 4.11
C GLY A 63 12.13 2.41 5.35
N PRO A 64 12.20 3.01 6.55
CA PRO A 64 12.21 4.45 6.79
C PRO A 64 13.49 5.13 6.26
N GLY A 65 13.36 6.38 5.81
CA GLY A 65 14.49 7.18 5.33
C GLY A 65 15.47 7.59 6.47
N PRO A 66 16.39 8.54 6.21
CA PRO A 66 16.41 9.47 5.08
C PRO A 66 17.08 8.89 3.83
N PHE A 67 16.45 9.08 2.67
CA PHE A 67 17.08 8.86 1.37
C PHE A 67 17.33 10.20 0.67
N THR A 68 18.40 10.26 -0.12
CA THR A 68 18.62 11.41 -1.01
C THR A 68 17.64 11.39 -2.18
N PHE A 69 17.31 10.19 -2.66
CA PHE A 69 16.38 9.96 -3.75
C PHE A 69 15.27 9.02 -3.29
N TRP A 70 14.02 9.49 -3.42
CA TRP A 70 12.83 8.68 -3.20
C TRP A 70 12.46 7.93 -4.49
N PRO A 71 11.87 6.73 -4.41
CA PRO A 71 11.46 5.97 -5.58
C PRO A 71 10.56 6.75 -6.54
N MET A 72 10.91 6.72 -7.81
CA MET A 72 10.13 7.20 -8.93
C MET A 72 10.14 6.19 -10.08
N VAL A 73 8.96 5.85 -10.57
CA VAL A 73 8.83 5.18 -11.87
C VAL A 73 8.96 6.25 -12.96
N PRO A 74 10.02 6.23 -13.80
CA PRO A 74 10.20 7.25 -14.85
C PRO A 74 9.15 7.13 -15.96
N ASP A 75 8.96 8.20 -16.73
CA ASP A 75 8.09 8.23 -17.92
C ASP A 75 8.71 7.38 -19.02
N LEU A 76 8.07 6.25 -19.31
CA LEU A 76 8.56 5.28 -20.25
C LEU A 76 7.67 5.23 -21.49
N SER A 77 8.21 4.65 -22.57
CA SER A 77 7.46 4.56 -23.82
C SER A 77 6.24 3.66 -23.70
N GLY A 78 5.07 4.30 -23.63
CA GLY A 78 3.78 3.67 -23.35
C GLY A 78 3.70 3.20 -21.90
N GLN A 79 2.48 3.00 -21.40
CA GLN A 79 2.28 2.62 -19.99
C GLN A 79 3.11 1.39 -19.60
N LYS A 80 3.96 1.55 -18.60
CA LYS A 80 4.66 0.47 -17.90
C LYS A 80 4.15 0.35 -16.47
N ARG A 81 4.68 -0.69 -15.82
CA ARG A 81 4.43 -1.02 -14.42
C ARG A 81 5.73 -1.19 -13.69
N PHE A 82 5.79 -0.61 -12.49
CA PHE A 82 6.53 -1.23 -11.41
C PHE A 82 5.73 -2.46 -10.96
N GLN A 83 6.16 -3.63 -11.41
CA GLN A 83 5.39 -4.86 -11.34
C GLN A 83 5.87 -5.74 -10.19
N ILE A 84 4.93 -6.16 -9.34
CA ILE A 84 5.21 -6.96 -8.16
C ILE A 84 4.47 -8.29 -8.28
N GLY A 85 5.12 -9.39 -7.89
CA GLY A 85 4.56 -10.73 -7.95
C GLY A 85 3.28 -10.90 -7.11
N ASP A 86 2.43 -11.84 -7.53
CA ASP A 86 1.17 -12.13 -6.83
C ASP A 86 1.44 -12.59 -5.39
N GLY A 87 0.74 -11.97 -4.43
CA GLY A 87 0.88 -12.25 -3.00
C GLY A 87 2.08 -11.60 -2.32
N ASN A 88 2.92 -10.88 -3.06
CA ASN A 88 4.02 -10.09 -2.47
C ASN A 88 3.54 -8.71 -2.01
N VAL A 89 4.36 -8.10 -1.15
CA VAL A 89 4.01 -6.86 -0.47
C VAL A 89 5.02 -5.76 -0.80
N LEU A 90 4.52 -4.57 -1.12
CA LEU A 90 5.27 -3.31 -1.09
C LEU A 90 4.91 -2.57 0.18
N ASN A 91 5.84 -2.44 1.12
CA ASN A 91 5.70 -1.59 2.28
C ASN A 91 6.37 -0.25 2.03
N LEU A 92 5.59 0.81 2.20
CA LEU A 92 6.02 2.20 2.13
C LEU A 92 6.01 2.75 3.55
N ILE A 93 7.20 2.91 4.12
CA ILE A 93 7.42 3.11 5.55
C ILE A 93 8.01 4.50 5.75
N SER A 94 7.26 5.34 6.44
CA SER A 94 7.68 6.63 6.99
C SER A 94 8.51 6.42 8.26
N GLY A 95 9.39 7.38 8.56
CA GLY A 95 10.12 7.38 9.82
C GLY A 95 9.26 7.82 11.02
N ASP A 96 9.79 7.62 12.24
CA ASP A 96 9.09 7.86 13.51
C ASP A 96 8.85 9.35 13.85
N GLU A 97 9.40 10.29 13.09
CA GLU A 97 9.37 11.72 13.44
C GLU A 97 8.29 12.48 12.69
N MET A 98 7.05 12.45 13.19
CA MET A 98 6.10 13.54 12.94
C MET A 98 6.58 14.80 13.68
N ILE A 99 7.48 15.57 13.06
CA ILE A 99 7.81 16.93 13.49
C ILE A 99 6.66 17.82 12.99
N ASP A 100 5.65 17.94 13.85
CA ASP A 100 4.59 18.97 13.81
C ASP A 100 3.34 18.60 12.99
N ASP A 101 2.20 19.23 13.32
CA ASP A 101 0.88 19.10 12.65
C ASP A 101 0.88 19.53 11.16
N PHE A 102 2.04 19.78 10.57
CA PHE A 102 2.19 20.20 9.18
C PHE A 102 2.68 19.02 8.34
N CYS A 103 1.84 18.61 7.39
CA CYS A 103 2.08 17.53 6.43
C CYS A 103 3.36 17.77 5.61
N LEU A 104 4.51 17.38 6.16
CA LEU A 104 5.71 17.07 5.40
C LEU A 104 5.68 15.56 5.21
N CYS A 105 5.45 15.09 3.98
CA CYS A 105 5.54 13.67 3.68
C CYS A 105 6.96 13.19 4.04
N TYR A 106 7.08 12.25 4.97
CA TYR A 106 8.38 11.74 5.46
C TYR A 106 8.99 10.69 4.53
N GLY A 107 8.21 10.23 3.56
CA GLY A 107 8.63 9.40 2.46
C GLY A 107 7.68 9.51 1.29
N MET A 108 8.17 9.13 0.11
CA MET A 108 7.44 9.24 -1.15
C MET A 108 7.73 8.07 -2.06
N PHE A 109 6.72 7.60 -2.78
CA PHE A 109 6.85 6.72 -3.93
C PHE A 109 5.93 7.29 -5.00
N VAL A 110 6.50 7.73 -6.11
CA VAL A 110 5.77 8.40 -7.19
C VAL A 110 5.94 7.66 -8.49
N THR A 111 5.05 7.92 -9.44
CA THR A 111 5.27 7.61 -10.84
C THR A 111 5.22 8.89 -11.65
N GLU A 112 6.01 8.96 -12.71
CA GLU A 112 5.80 9.95 -13.77
C GLU A 112 4.55 9.59 -14.60
N PHE A 113 4.24 10.45 -15.56
CA PHE A 113 2.98 10.44 -16.31
C PHE A 113 2.63 9.07 -16.91
N ASN A 114 1.38 8.65 -16.78
CA ASN A 114 0.82 7.44 -17.40
C ASN A 114 1.45 6.10 -16.94
N GLU A 115 2.25 6.12 -15.87
CA GLU A 115 2.87 4.92 -15.30
C GLU A 115 2.07 4.32 -14.15
N SER A 116 2.38 3.07 -13.81
CA SER A 116 1.54 2.32 -12.87
C SER A 116 2.30 1.45 -11.89
N VAL A 117 1.64 1.11 -10.80
CA VAL A 117 2.10 0.16 -9.79
C VAL A 117 1.09 -0.97 -9.71
N GLY A 118 1.56 -2.22 -9.68
CA GLY A 118 0.67 -3.35 -9.41
C GLY A 118 1.14 -4.69 -9.94
N GLY A 119 0.19 -5.62 -10.07
CA GLY A 119 0.44 -6.97 -10.54
C GLY A 119 0.68 -7.09 -12.04
N ALA A 120 1.06 -8.30 -12.46
CA ALA A 120 1.15 -8.66 -13.87
C ALA A 120 -0.24 -8.67 -14.55
N PRO A 121 -0.32 -8.47 -15.87
CA PRO A 121 -1.58 -8.65 -16.59
C PRO A 121 -2.13 -10.07 -16.38
N GLY A 122 -3.36 -10.18 -15.88
CA GLY A 122 -3.97 -11.47 -15.57
C GLY A 122 -3.65 -12.02 -14.18
N SER A 123 -3.02 -11.22 -13.30
CA SER A 123 -2.96 -11.48 -11.87
C SER A 123 -4.34 -11.84 -11.30
N THR A 124 -4.33 -12.66 -10.25
CA THR A 124 -5.56 -13.10 -9.57
C THR A 124 -5.56 -12.78 -8.08
N ASN A 125 -4.37 -12.72 -7.48
CA ASN A 125 -4.21 -12.23 -6.11
C ASN A 125 -3.58 -10.85 -6.07
N GLY A 126 -2.78 -10.49 -7.09
CA GLY A 126 -2.04 -9.22 -7.16
C GLY A 126 -1.13 -8.98 -5.95
N PRO A 127 -0.40 -7.85 -5.93
CA PRO A 127 0.39 -7.45 -4.78
C PRO A 127 -0.46 -6.67 -3.76
N THR A 128 0.07 -6.56 -2.55
CA THR A 128 -0.44 -5.62 -1.54
C THR A 128 0.52 -4.45 -1.39
N VAL A 129 0.02 -3.22 -1.44
CA VAL A 129 0.78 -1.99 -1.13
C VAL A 129 0.31 -1.50 0.24
N ASN A 130 1.23 -1.36 1.20
CA ASN A 130 0.95 -0.78 2.50
C ASN A 130 1.59 0.60 2.58
N VAL A 131 0.76 1.64 2.77
CA VAL A 131 1.19 3.03 2.92
C VAL A 131 1.09 3.41 4.39
N SER A 132 2.22 3.65 5.05
CA SER A 132 2.23 4.05 6.46
C SER A 132 1.86 5.52 6.68
N GLU A 133 1.63 5.88 7.94
CA GLU A 133 1.31 7.24 8.37
C GLU A 133 2.34 8.27 7.86
N GLY A 134 1.92 9.32 7.15
CA GLY A 134 2.82 10.36 6.64
C GLY A 134 3.68 9.96 5.43
N PHE A 135 3.45 8.78 4.84
CA PHE A 135 4.04 8.41 3.55
C PHE A 135 3.12 8.81 2.40
N LEU A 136 3.69 9.36 1.32
CA LEU A 136 2.97 9.67 0.08
C LEU A 136 3.16 8.58 -0.97
N PHE A 137 2.07 7.96 -1.39
CA PHE A 137 2.03 7.03 -2.52
C PHE A 137 1.26 7.65 -3.70
N ALA A 138 1.95 8.04 -4.77
CA ALA A 138 1.35 8.80 -5.85
C ALA A 138 1.61 8.21 -7.25
N PRO A 139 1.01 7.05 -7.58
CA PRO A 139 1.07 6.51 -8.93
C PRO A 139 0.02 7.14 -9.86
N TRP A 140 0.23 7.04 -11.17
CA TRP A 140 -0.81 7.41 -12.14
C TRP A 140 -1.96 6.41 -12.11
N PHE A 141 -1.64 5.11 -12.15
CA PHE A 141 -2.61 4.03 -11.98
C PHE A 141 -2.16 2.99 -10.93
N VAL A 142 -3.14 2.38 -10.28
CA VAL A 142 -2.99 1.13 -9.53
C VAL A 142 -3.77 0.03 -10.22
N VAL A 143 -3.09 -1.04 -10.63
CA VAL A 143 -3.63 -2.00 -11.61
C VAL A 143 -3.50 -3.46 -11.17
N SER A 144 -4.23 -4.35 -11.84
CA SER A 144 -4.03 -5.81 -11.81
C SER A 144 -4.16 -6.43 -10.41
N ASP A 145 -5.35 -6.28 -9.80
CA ASP A 145 -5.71 -6.96 -8.52
C ASP A 145 -4.87 -6.49 -7.34
N THR A 146 -4.34 -5.27 -7.42
CA THR A 146 -3.58 -4.69 -6.33
C THR A 146 -4.50 -4.24 -5.21
N THR A 147 -4.14 -4.57 -3.98
CA THR A 147 -4.76 -4.01 -2.77
C THR A 147 -3.87 -2.92 -2.23
N VAL A 148 -4.42 -1.73 -1.97
CA VAL A 148 -3.69 -0.63 -1.33
C VAL A 148 -4.27 -0.37 0.05
N ASN A 149 -3.49 -0.56 1.10
CA ASN A 149 -3.86 -0.24 2.47
C ASN A 149 -3.22 1.10 2.85
N VAL A 150 -4.02 2.09 3.21
CA VAL A 150 -3.53 3.41 3.62
C VAL A 150 -3.77 3.59 5.12
N ALA A 151 -2.69 3.71 5.88
CA ALA A 151 -2.74 3.95 7.31
C ALA A 151 -3.27 5.36 7.62
N SER A 152 -3.65 5.59 8.87
CA SER A 152 -4.11 6.91 9.34
C SER A 152 -3.06 7.97 9.02
N ARG A 153 -3.49 9.12 8.47
CA ARG A 153 -2.62 10.21 8.00
C ARG A 153 -1.60 9.80 6.92
N GLY A 154 -1.73 8.63 6.32
CA GLY A 154 -1.07 8.27 5.06
C GLY A 154 -1.84 8.85 3.87
N THR A 155 -1.16 9.05 2.75
CA THR A 155 -1.75 9.68 1.57
C THR A 155 -1.51 8.84 0.32
N ALA A 156 -2.59 8.57 -0.42
CA ALA A 156 -2.53 8.01 -1.77
C ALA A 156 -3.09 9.01 -2.80
N ILE A 157 -2.41 9.22 -3.93
CA ILE A 157 -2.86 10.13 -4.99
C ILE A 157 -2.82 9.41 -6.33
N LEU A 158 -3.94 9.40 -7.05
CA LEU A 158 -4.05 8.79 -8.37
C LEU A 158 -4.14 9.86 -9.46
N GLY A 159 -3.19 9.82 -10.38
CA GLY A 159 -3.03 10.85 -11.42
C GLY A 159 -3.89 10.66 -12.68
N ALA A 160 -4.38 9.44 -12.94
CA ALA A 160 -5.04 9.14 -14.21
C ALA A 160 -6.55 9.45 -14.23
N SER A 161 -7.05 9.71 -15.44
CA SER A 161 -8.46 9.55 -15.81
C SER A 161 -8.77 8.14 -16.33
N GLY A 162 -10.06 7.80 -16.39
CA GLY A 162 -10.53 6.63 -17.13
C GLY A 162 -10.17 5.32 -16.45
N ASN A 163 -10.42 5.26 -15.14
CA ASN A 163 -10.24 4.13 -14.23
C ASN A 163 -8.81 3.95 -13.65
N PRO A 164 -8.29 4.92 -12.88
CA PRO A 164 -7.02 4.82 -12.13
C PRO A 164 -6.91 3.63 -11.17
N LEU A 165 -8.04 3.12 -10.63
CA LEU A 165 -8.11 1.89 -9.82
C LEU A 165 -8.61 0.70 -10.65
N SER A 166 -7.80 0.24 -11.60
CA SER A 166 -8.20 -0.79 -12.55
C SER A 166 -8.05 -2.21 -11.99
N ARG A 167 -9.19 -2.86 -11.71
CA ARG A 167 -9.27 -4.16 -11.02
C ARG A 167 -8.59 -4.16 -9.65
N SER A 168 -8.46 -3.00 -9.02
CA SER A 168 -7.74 -2.83 -7.76
C SER A 168 -8.67 -2.26 -6.69
N VAL A 169 -8.30 -2.41 -5.43
CA VAL A 169 -9.08 -1.94 -4.28
C VAL A 169 -8.21 -1.14 -3.32
N VAL A 170 -8.85 -0.28 -2.53
CA VAL A 170 -8.18 0.53 -1.50
C VAL A 170 -8.89 0.32 -0.17
N ASP A 171 -8.14 0.01 0.89
CA ASP A 171 -8.62 0.07 2.27
C ASP A 171 -8.01 1.26 2.99
N LEU A 172 -8.86 2.15 3.47
CA LEU A 172 -8.47 3.35 4.21
C LEU A 172 -8.62 3.13 5.71
N SER A 173 -7.60 3.49 6.47
CA SER A 173 -7.79 3.76 7.90
C SER A 173 -8.57 5.06 8.08
N PRO A 174 -9.19 5.30 9.24
CA PRO A 174 -9.70 6.62 9.57
C PRO A 174 -8.57 7.66 9.53
N ASP A 175 -8.88 8.84 9.00
CA ASP A 175 -7.96 9.95 8.74
C ASP A 175 -6.90 9.66 7.67
N ALA A 176 -7.02 8.55 6.91
CA ALA A 176 -6.25 8.35 5.69
C ALA A 176 -6.83 9.17 4.54
N GLU A 177 -5.96 9.64 3.65
CA GLU A 177 -6.33 10.45 2.49
C GLU A 177 -6.10 9.68 1.19
N LEU A 178 -7.10 9.65 0.33
CA LEU A 178 -7.02 9.21 -1.05
C LEU A 178 -7.45 10.37 -1.96
N ALA A 179 -6.72 10.63 -3.03
CA ALA A 179 -7.06 11.69 -3.97
C ALA A 179 -7.07 11.19 -5.41
N PHE A 180 -7.98 11.73 -6.22
CA PHE A 180 -8.02 11.51 -7.67
C PHE A 180 -7.84 12.86 -8.35
N MET A 181 -6.86 12.98 -9.24
CA MET A 181 -6.46 14.26 -9.83
C MET A 181 -7.08 14.56 -11.19
N ASP A 182 -7.66 13.55 -11.85
CA ASP A 182 -8.29 13.67 -13.17
C ASP A 182 -9.56 12.80 -13.24
N GLU A 183 -10.40 12.89 -12.21
CA GLU A 183 -11.65 12.13 -12.08
C GLU A 183 -12.73 13.04 -11.48
N SER A 184 -13.93 13.06 -12.07
CA SER A 184 -15.05 13.82 -11.50
C SER A 184 -15.67 13.07 -10.32
N THR A 185 -16.32 13.78 -9.39
CA THR A 185 -16.97 13.11 -8.25
C THR A 185 -18.09 12.15 -8.67
N ASP A 186 -18.73 12.38 -9.82
CA ASP A 186 -19.76 11.49 -10.37
C ASP A 186 -19.15 10.21 -10.96
N ASP A 187 -18.04 10.34 -11.68
CA ASP A 187 -17.30 9.18 -12.19
C ASP A 187 -16.73 8.35 -11.04
N PHE A 188 -16.18 9.00 -10.00
CA PHE A 188 -15.77 8.31 -8.78
C PHE A 188 -16.88 7.49 -8.12
N ARG A 189 -18.07 8.08 -7.93
CA ARG A 189 -19.21 7.36 -7.33
C ARG A 189 -19.64 6.15 -8.16
N THR A 190 -19.52 6.26 -9.48
CA THR A 190 -19.92 5.21 -10.43
C THR A 190 -18.88 4.11 -10.53
N GLU A 191 -17.59 4.46 -10.58
CA GLU A 191 -16.51 3.55 -10.95
C GLU A 191 -15.65 3.09 -9.79
N HIS A 192 -15.55 3.89 -8.72
CA HIS A 192 -14.51 3.74 -7.70
C HIS A 192 -15.03 3.53 -6.28
N LEU A 193 -16.18 4.10 -5.90
CA LEU A 193 -16.69 3.98 -4.54
C LEU A 193 -16.83 2.52 -4.07
N SER A 194 -17.26 1.62 -4.96
CA SER A 194 -17.40 0.19 -4.65
C SER A 194 -16.07 -0.56 -4.46
N LYS A 195 -14.95 0.06 -4.81
CA LYS A 195 -13.58 -0.48 -4.69
C LYS A 195 -12.90 -0.02 -3.39
N ILE A 196 -13.59 0.78 -2.58
CA ILE A 196 -13.03 1.37 -1.37
C ILE A 196 -13.68 0.75 -0.15
N THR A 197 -12.85 0.42 0.83
CA THR A 197 -13.26 0.11 2.19
C THR A 197 -12.63 1.10 3.16
N VAL A 198 -13.23 1.22 4.34
CA VAL A 198 -12.68 1.96 5.47
C VAL A 198 -12.59 1.00 6.64
N SER A 199 -11.36 0.66 7.05
CA SER A 199 -11.07 -0.37 8.05
C SER A 199 -11.73 -1.71 7.73
N GLY A 200 -11.69 -2.12 6.47
CA GLY A 200 -12.30 -3.35 5.96
C GLY A 200 -13.83 -3.31 5.80
N VAL A 201 -14.50 -2.20 6.12
CA VAL A 201 -15.95 -2.02 5.92
C VAL A 201 -16.19 -1.32 4.58
N PRO A 202 -17.13 -1.79 3.72
CA PRO A 202 -17.46 -1.11 2.47
C PRO A 202 -17.70 0.39 2.66
N ALA A 203 -17.11 1.21 1.79
CA ALA A 203 -17.24 2.65 1.86
C ALA A 203 -18.67 3.10 1.53
N VAL A 204 -19.17 4.01 2.35
CA VAL A 204 -20.46 4.69 2.19
C VAL A 204 -20.22 6.17 2.46
N GLU A 205 -20.33 6.97 1.40
CA GLU A 205 -20.19 8.43 1.46
C GLU A 205 -21.15 9.03 2.50
N GLY A 206 -20.61 9.92 3.35
CA GLY A 206 -21.30 10.54 4.47
C GLY A 206 -21.45 9.67 5.72
N SER A 207 -21.02 8.40 5.70
CA SER A 207 -21.04 7.49 6.85
C SER A 207 -19.64 7.23 7.39
N ASN A 208 -18.80 6.51 6.63
CA ASN A 208 -17.41 6.20 6.97
C ASN A 208 -16.42 6.83 5.98
N LEU A 209 -16.90 7.59 5.01
CA LEU A 209 -16.12 8.23 3.96
C LEU A 209 -16.64 9.65 3.71
N LEU A 210 -15.75 10.62 3.54
CA LEU A 210 -16.06 11.94 2.98
C LEU A 210 -15.46 12.07 1.59
N VAL A 211 -16.19 12.74 0.69
CA VAL A 211 -15.73 13.06 -0.67
C VAL A 211 -15.85 14.57 -0.85
N GLU A 212 -14.74 15.22 -1.17
CA GLU A 212 -14.68 16.67 -1.35
C GLU A 212 -13.98 17.01 -2.66
N GLU A 213 -14.63 17.83 -3.48
CA GLU A 213 -14.03 18.35 -4.71
C GLU A 213 -12.98 19.41 -4.36
N ILE A 214 -11.78 19.27 -4.93
CA ILE A 214 -10.69 20.25 -4.76
C ILE A 214 -10.87 21.36 -5.81
N PHE A 215 -11.03 20.93 -7.06
CA PHE A 215 -11.35 21.74 -8.23
C PHE A 215 -12.01 20.82 -9.28
N PRO A 216 -12.65 21.36 -10.33
CA PRO A 216 -13.32 20.55 -11.34
C PRO A 216 -12.41 19.45 -11.91
N GLY A 217 -12.80 18.19 -11.69
CA GLY A 217 -12.04 17.01 -12.11
C GLY A 217 -11.00 16.50 -11.11
N ALA A 218 -10.94 17.03 -9.89
CA ALA A 218 -10.09 16.48 -8.82
C ALA A 218 -10.80 16.47 -7.47
N MET A 219 -10.56 15.44 -6.67
CA MET A 219 -11.20 15.26 -5.36
C MET A 219 -10.29 14.65 -4.31
N PHE A 220 -10.62 14.92 -3.05
CA PHE A 220 -10.17 14.17 -1.89
C PHE A 220 -11.25 13.22 -1.41
N VAL A 221 -10.80 12.09 -0.90
CA VAL A 221 -11.56 11.02 -0.27
C VAL A 221 -10.90 10.74 1.06
N ILE A 222 -11.63 10.97 2.15
CA ILE A 222 -11.10 10.86 3.50
C ILE A 222 -11.87 9.77 4.25
N GLY A 223 -11.16 8.79 4.79
CA GLY A 223 -11.75 7.83 5.71
C GLY A 223 -12.12 8.53 7.00
N ILE A 224 -13.36 8.41 7.46
CA ILE A 224 -13.80 8.96 8.76
C ILE A 224 -14.19 7.82 9.71
N PRO A 225 -14.00 7.98 11.03
CA PRO A 225 -14.45 6.99 12.00
C PRO A 225 -15.96 6.78 11.89
N GLU A 226 -16.44 5.54 11.99
CA GLU A 226 -17.89 5.29 11.99
C GLU A 226 -18.59 6.11 13.10
N PRO A 227 -19.77 6.70 12.86
CA PRO A 227 -20.50 7.50 13.86
C PRO A 227 -20.78 6.74 15.18
N SER A 228 -20.82 5.41 15.10
CA SER A 228 -21.00 4.51 16.24
C SER A 228 -19.85 4.59 17.25
N SER A 229 -18.61 4.81 16.80
CA SER A 229 -17.41 4.88 17.63
C SER A 229 -17.37 6.15 18.51
N ILE A 230 -17.79 7.30 17.96
CA ILE A 230 -17.95 8.56 18.70
C ILE A 230 -19.06 8.42 19.74
N THR A 231 -20.18 7.82 19.34
CA THR A 231 -21.36 7.62 20.19
C THR A 231 -21.06 6.67 21.35
N LEU A 232 -20.37 5.55 21.09
CA LEU A 232 -20.01 4.56 22.10
C LEU A 232 -18.96 5.10 23.07
N THR A 233 -17.99 5.88 22.59
CA THR A 233 -16.99 6.55 23.46
C THR A 233 -17.66 7.58 24.36
N LEU A 234 -18.59 8.38 23.82
CA LEU A 234 -19.34 9.37 24.60
C LEU A 234 -20.19 8.68 25.69
N PHE A 235 -20.95 7.64 25.36
CA PHE A 235 -21.75 6.90 26.34
C PHE A 235 -20.90 6.10 27.33
N GLY A 236 -19.78 5.52 26.89
CA GLY A 236 -18.83 4.82 27.76
C GLY A 236 -18.16 5.76 28.76
N THR A 237 -17.76 6.95 28.33
CA THR A 237 -17.17 7.99 29.20
C THR A 237 -18.19 8.53 30.19
N LEU A 238 -19.44 8.77 29.74
CA LEU A 238 -20.54 9.17 30.62
C LEU A 238 -20.88 8.08 31.65
N ALA A 239 -20.89 6.81 31.25
CA ALA A 239 -21.10 5.68 32.16
C ALA A 239 -19.98 5.57 33.20
N LEU A 240 -18.71 5.66 32.78
CA LEU A 240 -17.56 5.65 33.68
C LEU A 240 -17.58 6.82 34.67
N LEU A 241 -17.97 8.02 34.22
CA LEU A 241 -18.14 9.20 35.09
C LEU A 241 -19.32 9.03 36.07
N ALA A 242 -20.40 8.37 35.66
CA ALA A 242 -21.53 8.06 36.53
C ALA A 242 -21.18 7.00 37.60
N PHE A 243 -20.34 6.02 37.28
CA PHE A 243 -19.88 4.99 38.24
C PHE A 243 -18.74 5.46 39.16
N ARG A 244 -18.04 6.54 38.81
CA ARG A 244 -16.98 7.14 39.65
C ARG A 244 -17.54 8.00 40.81
N ARG A 245 -18.84 8.30 40.80
CA ARG A 245 -19.56 8.95 41.89
C ARG A 245 -20.24 7.90 42.79
N LYS A 246 -19.45 7.13 43.53
CA LYS A 246 -19.88 6.39 44.73
C LYS A 246 -18.75 6.40 45.75
#